data_AF-A0A1M4MIM4-F1
#
_entry.id   AF-A0A1M4MIM4-F1
#
_cell.length_a   1.000
_cell.length_b   1.000
_cell.length_c   1.000
_cell.angle_alpha   90.00
_cell.angle_beta   90.00
_cell.angle_gamma   90.00
#
_symmetry.space_group_name_H-M   'P 1'
#
loop_
_entity.id
_entity.type
_entity.pdbx_description
1 polymer ?
#
loop_
_entity_poly.entity_id
_entity_poly.type
_entity_poly.pdbx_seq_one_letter_code
_entity_poly.pdbx_strand_id
1 'polypeptide(L)'
;MKVDYVLKAITAVLAVVVFLFLFAPVFSETILPGNSYAIEITDLPDPAVNGTATVMVPIPANATGEPVISEGAFVGGQVTGWQAEVRETPYGKMLAFTTTGGYAPDISVSFEVLQTADELQRLPLHQRPTNLTSWEMKREPRLLVPVLATPDNMSVAEFSRLSSGTYTTVVFLDGFVPPPEDVAVVTFSLDYRGVGGTKRLMRENTWTTTVNTAVMSTESGFVPVPADYRVIAGGIDFS
;
A
#
# COMPACT_ATOMS: atom_id res chain seq x y z
N MET A 1 -13.39 56.14 -33.57
CA MET A 1 -11.94 55.79 -33.60
C MET A 1 -11.38 55.38 -32.23
N LYS A 2 -11.30 56.24 -31.19
CA LYS A 2 -10.77 55.82 -29.87
C LYS A 2 -11.64 54.78 -29.15
N VAL A 3 -12.97 54.91 -29.23
CA VAL A 3 -13.93 54.00 -28.58
C VAL A 3 -13.92 52.60 -29.23
N ASP A 4 -13.71 52.52 -30.55
CA ASP A 4 -13.68 51.25 -31.29
C ASP A 4 -12.47 50.38 -30.92
N TYR A 5 -11.32 51.00 -30.65
CA TYR A 5 -10.11 50.29 -30.21
C TYR A 5 -10.25 49.77 -28.78
N VAL A 6 -10.85 50.57 -27.88
CA VAL A 6 -11.09 50.18 -26.49
C VAL A 6 -12.08 49.01 -26.43
N LEU A 7 -13.17 49.06 -27.20
CA LEU A 7 -14.15 47.97 -27.25
C LEU A 7 -13.52 46.67 -27.77
N LYS A 8 -12.75 46.73 -28.87
CA LYS A 8 -12.05 45.57 -29.42
C LYS A 8 -11.03 44.98 -28.44
N ALA A 9 -10.31 45.81 -27.70
CA ALA A 9 -9.36 45.37 -26.69
C ALA A 9 -10.07 44.64 -25.53
N ILE A 10 -11.19 45.18 -25.05
CA ILE A 10 -12.00 44.53 -23.99
C ILE A 10 -12.53 43.19 -24.48
N THR A 11 -13.08 43.12 -25.71
CA THR A 11 -13.58 41.85 -26.27
C THR A 11 -12.47 40.81 -26.43
N ALA A 12 -11.28 41.22 -26.86
CA ALA A 12 -10.13 40.31 -26.97
C ALA A 12 -9.69 39.76 -25.61
N VAL A 13 -9.59 40.62 -24.59
CA VAL A 13 -9.26 40.19 -23.22
C VAL A 13 -10.32 39.24 -22.68
N LEU A 14 -11.60 39.53 -22.89
CA LEU A 14 -12.70 38.71 -22.40
C LEU A 14 -12.75 37.35 -23.12
N ALA A 15 -12.45 37.31 -24.42
CA ALA A 15 -12.29 36.07 -25.17
C ALA A 15 -11.11 35.21 -24.67
N VAL A 16 -9.97 35.83 -24.34
CA VAL A 16 -8.82 35.13 -23.74
C VAL A 16 -9.18 34.59 -22.36
N VAL A 17 -9.87 35.36 -21.52
CA VAL A 17 -10.33 34.91 -20.20
C VAL A 17 -11.30 33.73 -20.34
N VAL A 18 -12.29 33.81 -21.23
CA VAL A 18 -13.24 32.71 -21.48
C VAL A 18 -12.52 31.48 -22.04
N PHE A 19 -11.57 31.66 -22.97
CA PHE A 19 -10.76 30.57 -23.49
C PHE A 19 -9.94 29.91 -22.36
N LEU A 20 -9.27 30.70 -21.52
CA LEU A 20 -8.54 30.16 -20.37
C LEU A 20 -9.48 29.42 -19.40
N PHE A 21 -10.69 29.90 -19.12
CA PHE A 21 -11.65 29.20 -18.26
C PHE A 21 -12.23 27.93 -18.88
N LEU A 22 -12.48 27.92 -20.21
CA LEU A 22 -13.01 26.75 -20.91
C LEU A 22 -11.96 25.65 -21.11
N PHE A 23 -10.69 26.02 -21.26
CA PHE A 23 -9.58 25.09 -21.48
C PHE A 23 -8.75 24.79 -20.21
N ALA A 24 -8.88 25.57 -19.13
CA ALA A 24 -8.31 25.25 -17.82
C ALA A 24 -8.61 23.83 -17.30
N PRO A 25 -9.82 23.26 -17.45
CA PRO A 25 -10.08 21.88 -17.00
C PRO A 25 -9.30 20.81 -17.80
N VAL A 26 -8.73 21.14 -18.97
CA VAL A 26 -7.86 20.22 -19.73
C VAL A 26 -6.46 20.11 -19.10
N PHE A 27 -6.04 21.10 -18.31
CA PHE A 27 -4.72 21.15 -17.65
C PHE A 27 -4.71 20.67 -16.20
N SER A 28 -5.83 20.16 -15.66
CA SER A 28 -5.78 19.51 -14.36
C SER A 28 -5.20 18.11 -14.52
N GLU A 29 -3.89 17.97 -14.37
CA GLU A 29 -3.24 16.67 -14.27
C GLU A 29 -3.90 15.88 -13.13
N THR A 30 -4.54 14.77 -13.51
CA THR A 30 -5.07 13.83 -12.53
C THR A 30 -3.95 12.83 -12.24
N ILE A 31 -3.21 13.05 -11.16
CA ILE A 31 -2.25 12.06 -10.66
C ILE A 31 -3.07 10.92 -10.07
N LEU A 32 -2.92 9.72 -10.63
CA LEU A 32 -3.72 8.57 -10.25
C LEU A 32 -3.30 8.04 -8.86
N PRO A 33 -4.23 7.41 -8.12
CA PRO A 33 -3.90 6.75 -6.88
C PRO A 33 -2.82 5.70 -7.11
N GLY A 34 -1.81 5.70 -6.24
CA GLY A 34 -0.67 4.80 -6.30
C GLY A 34 -0.53 4.03 -4.99
N ASN A 35 -0.30 2.73 -5.09
CA ASN A 35 0.00 1.88 -3.95
C ASN A 35 1.42 1.36 -4.09
N SER A 36 2.21 1.50 -3.03
CA SER A 36 3.51 0.86 -2.92
C SER A 36 3.55 0.02 -1.66
N TYR A 37 4.18 -1.15 -1.75
CA TYR A 37 4.47 -2.00 -0.61
C TYR A 37 5.89 -2.53 -0.72
N ALA A 38 6.75 -2.12 0.19
CA ALA A 38 8.11 -2.60 0.32
C ALA A 38 8.21 -3.59 1.48
N ILE A 39 8.89 -4.69 1.23
CA ILE A 39 9.12 -5.79 2.17
C ILE A 39 10.62 -6.02 2.20
N GLU A 40 11.20 -5.86 3.37
CA GLU A 40 12.60 -6.17 3.65
C GLU A 40 12.66 -7.07 4.89
N ILE A 41 13.25 -8.25 4.73
CA ILE A 41 13.41 -9.25 5.79
C ILE A 41 14.86 -9.70 5.74
N THR A 42 15.60 -9.41 6.81
CA THR A 42 17.04 -9.68 6.88
C THR A 42 17.37 -10.63 8.01
N ASP A 43 18.58 -11.18 7.94
CA ASP A 43 19.15 -12.07 8.94
C ASP A 43 18.35 -13.38 9.06
N LEU A 44 17.81 -13.85 7.93
CA LEU A 44 17.09 -15.12 7.86
C LEU A 44 18.07 -16.29 8.09
N PRO A 45 17.79 -17.18 9.06
CA PRO A 45 18.61 -18.36 9.28
C PRO A 45 18.55 -19.33 8.10
N ASP A 46 19.47 -20.29 8.10
CA ASP A 46 19.40 -21.39 7.15
C ASP A 46 18.16 -22.27 7.41
N PRO A 47 17.52 -22.79 6.35
CA PRO A 47 16.48 -23.79 6.50
C PRO A 47 17.02 -25.05 7.19
N ALA A 48 16.12 -25.83 7.81
CA ALA A 48 16.47 -27.18 8.20
C ALA A 48 17.00 -28.00 7.01
N VAL A 49 17.88 -28.97 7.26
CA VAL A 49 18.47 -29.81 6.20
C VAL A 49 17.36 -30.52 5.41
N ASN A 50 17.26 -30.24 4.10
CA ASN A 50 16.15 -30.66 3.23
C ASN A 50 14.74 -30.20 3.67
N GLY A 51 14.70 -29.24 4.59
CA GLY A 51 13.49 -28.59 5.05
C GLY A 51 13.04 -27.51 4.08
N THR A 52 11.78 -27.15 4.20
CA THR A 52 11.20 -25.99 3.52
C THR A 52 10.99 -24.91 4.57
N ALA A 53 11.62 -23.75 4.39
CA ALA A 53 11.37 -22.59 5.25
C ALA A 53 10.22 -21.77 4.66
N THR A 54 9.39 -21.20 5.53
CA THR A 54 8.29 -20.33 5.15
C THR A 54 8.30 -19.07 5.98
N VAL A 55 8.22 -17.93 5.31
CA VAL A 55 7.97 -16.63 5.92
C VAL A 55 6.63 -16.14 5.40
N MET A 56 5.75 -15.64 6.27
CA MET A 56 4.54 -14.94 5.80
C MET A 56 4.46 -13.56 6.40
N VAL A 57 4.12 -12.59 5.55
CA VAL A 57 3.94 -11.19 5.95
C VAL A 57 2.52 -10.73 5.66
N PRO A 58 1.98 -9.81 6.48
CA PRO A 58 0.65 -9.27 6.24
C PRO A 58 0.62 -8.53 4.90
N ILE A 59 -0.54 -8.54 4.25
CA ILE A 59 -0.74 -7.74 3.02
C ILE A 59 -1.56 -6.49 3.35
N PRO A 60 -1.34 -5.39 2.62
CA PRO A 60 -2.16 -4.21 2.80
C PRO A 60 -3.59 -4.49 2.34
N ALA A 61 -4.54 -4.24 3.24
CA ALA A 61 -5.96 -4.41 3.00
C ALA A 61 -6.76 -3.24 3.60
N ASN A 62 -7.99 -3.08 3.13
CA ASN A 62 -8.92 -2.09 3.68
C ASN A 62 -9.51 -2.58 5.02
N ALA A 63 -10.34 -1.74 5.65
CA ALA A 63 -11.00 -2.06 6.92
C ALA A 63 -11.94 -3.28 6.86
N THR A 64 -12.35 -3.73 5.67
CA THR A 64 -13.15 -4.96 5.48
C THR A 64 -12.30 -6.20 5.25
N GLY A 65 -10.97 -6.06 5.13
CA GLY A 65 -10.03 -7.15 4.89
C GLY A 65 -9.77 -7.47 3.42
N GLU A 66 -10.28 -6.66 2.50
CA GLU A 66 -10.02 -6.83 1.07
C GLU A 66 -8.64 -6.26 0.69
N PRO A 67 -7.78 -7.02 -0.03
CA PRO A 67 -6.46 -6.56 -0.45
C PRO A 67 -6.54 -5.30 -1.33
N VAL A 68 -5.70 -4.31 -1.03
CA VAL A 68 -5.66 -3.05 -1.82
C VAL A 68 -4.67 -3.09 -2.98
N ILE A 69 -3.80 -4.09 -2.99
CA ILE A 69 -2.97 -4.48 -4.14
C ILE A 69 -3.51 -5.82 -4.61
N SER A 70 -3.80 -5.93 -5.91
CA SER A 70 -4.32 -7.16 -6.49
C SER A 70 -3.35 -8.32 -6.26
N GLU A 71 -3.88 -9.49 -5.92
CA GLU A 71 -3.06 -10.66 -5.59
C GLU A 71 -2.08 -11.04 -6.72
N GLY A 72 -2.51 -10.88 -7.98
CA GLY A 72 -1.64 -11.11 -9.15
C GLY A 72 -0.42 -10.19 -9.22
N ALA A 73 -0.44 -9.01 -8.60
CA ALA A 73 0.72 -8.12 -8.54
C ALA A 73 1.82 -8.69 -7.61
N PHE A 74 1.44 -9.45 -6.57
CA PHE A 74 2.40 -10.11 -5.69
C PHE A 74 3.09 -11.31 -6.35
N VAL A 75 2.42 -11.95 -7.31
CA VAL A 75 2.96 -13.10 -8.06
C VAL A 75 4.08 -12.69 -9.04
N GLY A 76 4.15 -11.42 -9.44
CA GLY A 76 5.19 -10.90 -10.33
C GLY A 76 6.53 -10.58 -9.65
N GLY A 77 6.56 -10.44 -8.32
CA GLY A 77 7.76 -10.14 -7.55
C GLY A 77 8.55 -11.41 -7.23
N GLN A 78 9.35 -11.89 -8.18
CA GLN A 78 10.22 -13.03 -7.94
C GLN A 78 11.41 -12.61 -7.07
N VAL A 79 11.45 -13.13 -5.84
CA VAL A 79 12.64 -13.06 -4.98
C VAL A 79 13.46 -14.31 -5.22
N THR A 80 14.72 -14.16 -5.59
CA THR A 80 15.59 -15.31 -5.89
C THR A 80 15.67 -16.22 -4.68
N GLY A 81 15.45 -17.53 -4.86
CA GLY A 81 15.43 -18.51 -3.78
C GLY A 81 14.06 -18.70 -3.12
N TRP A 82 13.07 -17.86 -3.43
CA TRP A 82 11.74 -17.90 -2.83
C TRP A 82 10.62 -18.03 -3.86
N GLN A 83 9.58 -18.77 -3.50
CA GLN A 83 8.30 -18.79 -4.19
C GLN A 83 7.31 -17.96 -3.39
N ALA A 84 6.79 -16.90 -4.01
CA ALA A 84 5.79 -16.01 -3.41
C ALA A 84 4.36 -16.44 -3.79
N GLU A 85 3.46 -16.50 -2.81
CA GLU A 85 2.05 -16.87 -3.00
C GLU A 85 1.18 -16.18 -1.94
N VAL A 86 0.00 -15.69 -2.32
CA VAL A 86 -0.99 -15.21 -1.35
C VAL A 86 -1.71 -16.41 -0.74
N ARG A 87 -1.67 -16.54 0.59
CA ARG A 87 -2.30 -17.63 1.33
C ARG A 87 -3.34 -17.11 2.31
N GLU A 88 -4.46 -17.81 2.38
CA GLU A 88 -5.46 -17.64 3.44
C GLU A 88 -4.96 -18.27 4.73
N THR A 89 -4.97 -17.51 5.83
CA THR A 89 -4.63 -17.98 7.17
C THR A 89 -5.82 -17.79 8.11
N PRO A 90 -5.82 -18.38 9.32
CA PRO A 90 -6.85 -18.11 10.33
C PRO A 90 -6.99 -16.63 10.70
N TYR A 91 -5.97 -15.82 10.42
CA TYR A 91 -5.91 -14.40 10.73
C TYR A 91 -6.20 -13.51 9.51
N GLY A 92 -6.38 -14.08 8.32
CA GLY A 92 -6.61 -13.39 7.06
C GLY A 92 -5.58 -13.73 5.99
N LYS A 93 -5.66 -13.06 4.84
CA LYS A 93 -4.73 -13.24 3.74
C LYS A 93 -3.34 -12.71 4.08
N MET A 94 -2.31 -13.48 3.76
CA MET A 94 -0.90 -13.12 3.94
C MET A 94 -0.10 -13.47 2.69
N LEU A 95 1.01 -12.77 2.46
CA LEU A 95 1.95 -13.10 1.40
C LEU A 95 2.97 -14.08 1.97
N ALA A 96 2.96 -15.30 1.48
CA ALA A 96 3.88 -16.36 1.86
C ALA A 96 5.06 -16.43 0.91
N PHE A 97 6.26 -16.46 1.47
CA PHE A 97 7.52 -16.78 0.80
C PHE A 97 7.94 -18.17 1.26
N THR A 98 8.01 -19.11 0.33
CA THR A 98 8.45 -20.48 0.59
C THR A 98 9.79 -20.72 -0.11
N THR A 99 10.77 -21.26 0.59
CA THR A 99 12.10 -21.53 0.01
C THR A 99 12.01 -22.54 -1.12
N THR A 100 12.70 -22.28 -2.23
CA THR A 100 12.78 -23.19 -3.39
C THR A 100 14.06 -24.05 -3.40
N GLY A 101 14.95 -23.86 -2.43
CA GLY A 101 16.19 -24.61 -2.26
C GLY A 101 16.66 -24.67 -0.81
N GLY A 102 17.83 -25.25 -0.56
CA GLY A 102 18.40 -25.41 0.78
C GLY A 102 19.08 -24.17 1.36
N TYR A 103 18.77 -22.98 0.83
CA TYR A 103 19.30 -21.69 1.29
C TYR A 103 18.18 -20.66 1.29
N ALA A 104 18.13 -19.83 2.34
CA ALA A 104 17.14 -18.78 2.54
C ALA A 104 17.84 -17.41 2.47
N PRO A 105 17.97 -16.80 1.27
CA PRO A 105 18.49 -15.45 1.18
C PRO A 105 17.54 -14.45 1.83
N ASP A 106 18.07 -13.30 2.23
CA ASP A 106 17.26 -12.15 2.66
C ASP A 106 16.23 -11.78 1.58
N ILE A 107 15.06 -11.34 2.04
CA ILE A 107 13.95 -10.98 1.17
C ILE A 107 13.93 -9.46 1.03
N SER A 108 14.09 -8.95 -0.19
CA SER A 108 13.91 -7.54 -0.50
C SER A 108 13.10 -7.41 -1.77
N VAL A 109 11.86 -6.93 -1.65
CA VAL A 109 10.94 -6.78 -2.77
C VAL A 109 10.04 -5.57 -2.57
N SER A 110 9.80 -4.85 -3.66
CA SER A 110 8.89 -3.71 -3.70
C SER A 110 7.84 -3.92 -4.77
N PHE A 111 6.58 -3.75 -4.40
CA PHE A 111 5.44 -3.79 -5.31
C PHE A 111 4.94 -2.37 -5.50
N GLU A 112 4.94 -1.88 -6.74
CA GLU A 112 4.37 -0.59 -7.10
C GLU A 112 3.23 -0.81 -8.08
N VAL A 113 2.03 -0.37 -7.69
CA VAL A 113 0.86 -0.35 -8.57
C VAL A 113 0.56 1.09 -8.89
N LEU A 114 1.00 1.52 -10.07
CA LEU A 114 0.55 2.74 -10.71
C LEU A 114 -0.78 2.43 -11.41
N GLN A 115 -1.89 2.99 -10.95
CA GLN A 115 -3.11 2.92 -11.75
C GLN A 115 -2.90 3.76 -13.00
N THR A 116 -3.13 3.21 -14.20
CA THR A 116 -3.13 3.98 -15.44
C THR A 116 -4.56 4.37 -15.85
N ALA A 117 -4.73 5.55 -16.44
CA ALA A 117 -6.04 6.05 -16.87
C ALA A 117 -6.68 5.13 -17.93
N ASP A 118 -5.86 4.43 -18.71
CA ASP A 118 -6.27 3.48 -19.76
C ASP A 118 -6.80 2.16 -19.15
N GLU A 119 -6.19 1.65 -18.08
CA GLU A 119 -6.67 0.44 -17.38
C GLU A 119 -8.04 0.65 -16.71
N LEU A 120 -8.27 1.82 -16.12
CA LEU A 120 -9.58 2.19 -15.56
C LEU A 120 -10.69 2.24 -16.63
N GLN A 121 -10.34 2.52 -17.88
CA GLN A 121 -11.26 2.50 -19.01
C GLN A 121 -11.43 1.10 -19.62
N ARG A 122 -10.54 0.14 -19.37
CA ARG A 122 -10.67 -1.24 -19.88
C ARG A 122 -11.50 -2.15 -18.99
N LEU A 123 -11.68 -1.79 -17.72
CA LEU A 123 -12.58 -2.51 -16.83
C LEU A 123 -14.04 -2.43 -17.36
N PRO A 124 -14.85 -3.50 -17.27
CA PRO A 124 -16.29 -3.46 -17.49
C PRO A 124 -16.93 -2.34 -16.67
N LEU A 125 -17.99 -1.67 -17.14
CA LEU A 125 -18.59 -0.49 -16.45
C LEU A 125 -18.98 -0.72 -14.97
N HIS A 126 -19.24 -1.96 -14.56
CA HIS A 126 -19.53 -2.36 -13.18
C HIS A 126 -18.28 -2.68 -12.34
N GLN A 127 -17.12 -2.85 -12.99
CA GLN A 127 -15.78 -2.98 -12.39
C GLN A 127 -14.94 -1.71 -12.55
N ARG A 128 -15.28 -0.83 -13.50
CA ARG A 128 -14.77 0.54 -13.51
C ARG A 128 -15.19 1.17 -12.20
N PRO A 129 -14.32 2.00 -11.61
CA PRO A 129 -14.77 2.86 -10.56
C PRO A 129 -15.76 3.87 -11.15
N THR A 130 -17.05 3.50 -11.16
CA THR A 130 -18.16 4.42 -11.39
C THR A 130 -18.02 5.53 -10.37
N ASN A 131 -18.44 6.74 -10.70
CA ASN A 131 -18.20 7.97 -9.92
C ASN A 131 -18.46 7.91 -8.39
N LEU A 132 -19.01 6.82 -7.84
CA LEU A 132 -19.09 6.49 -6.42
C LEU A 132 -17.81 5.88 -5.79
N THR A 133 -17.04 5.03 -6.46
CA THR A 133 -15.92 4.28 -5.82
C THR A 133 -14.61 5.05 -5.74
N SER A 134 -14.41 6.11 -6.53
CA SER A 134 -13.33 7.06 -6.21
C SER A 134 -13.57 7.72 -4.85
N TRP A 135 -14.82 7.89 -4.40
CA TRP A 135 -15.16 8.48 -3.10
C TRP A 135 -15.12 7.50 -1.93
N GLU A 136 -15.37 6.22 -2.18
CA GLU A 136 -15.21 5.14 -1.19
C GLU A 136 -13.74 4.73 -1.02
N MET A 137 -12.96 4.59 -2.11
CA MET A 137 -11.50 4.42 -2.05
C MET A 137 -10.78 5.63 -1.42
N LYS A 138 -11.40 6.83 -1.46
CA LYS A 138 -10.94 8.09 -0.84
C LYS A 138 -10.98 8.08 0.70
N ARG A 139 -11.67 7.12 1.31
CA ARG A 139 -11.95 7.10 2.75
C ARG A 139 -11.66 5.79 3.42
N GLU A 140 -11.35 4.74 2.66
CA GLU A 140 -11.05 3.46 3.24
C GLU A 140 -9.61 3.41 3.75
N PRO A 141 -9.44 3.30 5.07
CA PRO A 141 -8.14 3.24 5.68
C PRO A 141 -7.48 1.89 5.38
N ARG A 142 -6.16 1.93 5.24
CA ARG A 142 -5.36 0.84 4.71
C ARG A 142 -4.40 0.37 5.79
N LEU A 143 -4.60 -0.85 6.26
CA LEU A 143 -3.80 -1.47 7.30
C LEU A 143 -3.10 -2.70 6.70
N LEU A 144 -1.95 -3.06 7.25
CA LEU A 144 -1.41 -4.40 7.08
C LEU A 144 -2.29 -5.38 7.87
N VAL A 145 -2.96 -6.28 7.16
CA VAL A 145 -3.87 -7.30 7.70
C VAL A 145 -3.14 -8.64 7.66
N PRO A 146 -3.16 -9.43 8.75
CA PRO A 146 -4.11 -9.41 9.88
C PRO A 146 -3.99 -8.26 10.87
N VAL A 147 -5.12 -7.79 11.42
CA VAL A 147 -5.14 -6.93 12.61
C VAL A 147 -5.56 -7.80 13.79
N LEU A 148 -4.63 -8.09 14.69
CA LEU A 148 -4.87 -8.92 15.87
C LEU A 148 -5.43 -8.13 17.05
N ALA A 149 -4.97 -6.91 17.23
CA ALA A 149 -5.42 -6.03 18.30
C ALA A 149 -5.27 -4.56 17.90
N THR A 150 -6.09 -3.73 18.50
CA THR A 150 -6.10 -2.26 18.38
C THR A 150 -6.03 -1.67 19.78
N PRO A 151 -5.61 -0.40 19.93
CA PRO A 151 -5.67 0.30 21.20
C PRO A 151 -7.09 0.28 21.79
N ASP A 152 -7.19 0.13 23.11
CA ASP A 152 -8.45 0.12 23.86
C ASP A 152 -9.50 -0.88 23.34
N ASN A 153 -9.08 -1.93 22.62
CA ASN A 153 -9.93 -2.93 21.96
C ASN A 153 -10.99 -2.32 21.01
N MET A 154 -10.70 -1.16 20.42
CA MET A 154 -11.63 -0.51 19.49
C MET A 154 -11.77 -1.32 18.19
N SER A 155 -12.90 -1.20 17.48
CA SER A 155 -13.04 -1.93 16.21
C SER A 155 -12.03 -1.43 15.15
N VAL A 156 -11.67 -2.28 14.17
CA VAL A 156 -10.80 -1.87 13.05
C VAL A 156 -11.39 -0.66 12.33
N ALA A 157 -12.70 -0.62 12.12
CA ALA A 157 -13.41 0.50 11.51
C ALA A 157 -13.31 1.81 12.32
N GLU A 158 -13.23 1.74 13.65
CA GLU A 158 -13.04 2.91 14.50
C GLU A 158 -11.58 3.35 14.55
N PHE A 159 -10.64 2.41 14.74
CA PHE A 159 -9.20 2.69 14.77
C PHE A 159 -8.74 3.41 13.52
N SER A 160 -9.26 2.93 12.39
CA SER A 160 -8.83 3.35 11.08
C SER A 160 -9.35 4.73 10.66
N ARG A 161 -10.27 5.32 11.45
CA ARG A 161 -10.66 6.75 11.38
C ARG A 161 -9.65 7.68 12.06
N LEU A 162 -8.76 7.16 12.89
CA LEU A 162 -7.70 7.96 13.51
C LEU A 162 -6.69 8.41 12.45
N SER A 163 -6.08 9.57 12.66
CA SER A 163 -5.00 10.06 11.79
C SER A 163 -3.67 9.37 12.08
N SER A 164 -3.53 8.70 13.22
CA SER A 164 -2.36 7.91 13.57
C SER A 164 -2.66 6.99 14.74
N GLY A 165 -1.94 5.88 14.84
CA GLY A 165 -1.97 4.99 16.00
C GLY A 165 -1.08 3.76 15.77
N THR A 166 -0.88 2.97 16.81
CA THR A 166 -0.16 1.70 16.74
C THR A 166 -1.15 0.57 16.99
N TYR A 167 -1.12 -0.47 16.18
CA TYR A 167 -1.96 -1.66 16.32
C TYR A 167 -1.08 -2.90 16.22
N THR A 168 -1.63 -4.07 16.55
CA THR A 168 -0.89 -5.34 16.48
C THR A 168 -1.27 -6.07 15.19
N THR A 169 -0.27 -6.36 14.36
CA THR A 169 -0.37 -7.29 13.23
C THR A 169 0.41 -8.57 13.54
N VAL A 170 0.61 -9.43 12.54
CA VAL A 170 1.29 -10.70 12.71
C VAL A 170 2.18 -11.01 11.52
N VAL A 171 3.35 -11.56 11.82
CA VAL A 171 4.24 -12.19 10.84
C VAL A 171 4.34 -13.68 11.15
N PHE A 172 4.78 -14.48 10.21
CA PHE A 172 4.96 -15.92 10.39
C PHE A 172 6.36 -16.34 9.99
N LEU A 173 6.95 -17.22 10.79
CA LEU A 173 8.23 -17.87 10.52
C LEU A 173 8.09 -19.36 10.80
N ASP A 174 8.58 -20.22 9.91
CA ASP A 174 8.70 -21.65 10.18
C ASP A 174 9.78 -22.32 9.31
N GLY A 175 10.32 -23.44 9.78
CA GLY A 175 11.27 -24.28 9.03
C GLY A 175 12.73 -23.81 9.05
N PHE A 176 13.06 -22.87 9.93
CA PHE A 176 14.43 -22.36 10.12
C PHE A 176 15.17 -23.12 11.23
N VAL A 177 16.50 -23.22 11.10
CA VAL A 177 17.38 -23.69 12.16
C VAL A 177 18.14 -22.49 12.71
N PRO A 178 17.88 -22.06 13.96
CA PRO A 178 18.56 -20.91 14.52
C PRO A 178 20.06 -21.19 14.68
N PRO A 179 20.94 -20.23 14.36
CA PRO A 179 22.37 -20.36 14.64
C PRO A 179 22.65 -20.60 16.13
N PRO A 180 23.77 -21.25 16.47
CA PRO A 180 24.10 -21.62 17.85
C PRO A 180 24.51 -20.43 18.76
N GLU A 181 24.50 -19.18 18.27
CA GLU A 181 24.87 -17.99 19.05
C GLU A 181 23.65 -17.10 19.38
N ASP A 182 23.73 -16.42 20.54
CA ASP A 182 22.66 -15.68 21.24
C ASP A 182 22.04 -14.46 20.52
N VAL A 183 22.23 -14.29 19.21
CA VAL A 183 21.62 -13.18 18.44
C VAL A 183 21.05 -13.65 17.12
N ALA A 184 20.22 -14.69 17.19
CA ALA A 184 19.50 -15.21 16.05
C ALA A 184 18.21 -14.39 15.85
N VAL A 185 18.33 -13.13 15.46
CA VAL A 185 17.21 -12.18 15.32
C VAL A 185 16.93 -11.94 13.84
N VAL A 186 15.67 -12.12 13.43
CA VAL A 186 15.18 -11.78 12.10
C VAL A 186 14.58 -10.38 12.14
N THR A 187 15.00 -9.51 11.23
CA THR A 187 14.46 -8.15 11.15
C THR A 187 13.39 -8.08 10.08
N PHE A 188 12.21 -7.55 10.42
CA PHE A 188 11.13 -7.26 9.48
C PHE A 188 10.95 -5.76 9.34
N SER A 189 11.10 -5.27 8.11
CA SER A 189 10.82 -3.90 7.69
C SER A 189 9.77 -3.94 6.58
N LEU A 190 8.53 -3.63 6.94
CA LEU A 190 7.39 -3.58 6.01
C LEU A 190 6.93 -2.13 5.91
N ASP A 191 6.93 -1.56 4.70
CA ASP A 191 6.47 -0.20 4.46
C ASP A 191 5.41 -0.21 3.36
N TYR A 192 4.17 0.03 3.78
CA TYR A 192 3.07 0.26 2.87
C TYR A 192 2.74 1.74 2.79
N ARG A 193 2.57 2.22 1.56
CA ARG A 193 2.09 3.57 1.26
C ARG A 193 0.98 3.52 0.21
N GLY A 194 -0.19 4.03 0.55
CA GLY A 194 -1.29 4.26 -0.37
C GLY A 194 -1.53 5.75 -0.57
N VAL A 195 -1.68 6.20 -1.81
CA VAL A 195 -1.99 7.60 -2.15
C VAL A 195 -3.33 7.64 -2.89
N GLY A 196 -4.26 8.50 -2.49
CA GLY A 196 -5.57 8.65 -3.15
C GLY A 196 -5.53 9.31 -4.53
N GLY A 197 -4.40 9.91 -4.89
CA GLY A 197 -4.21 10.65 -6.14
C GLY A 197 -4.40 12.15 -5.97
N THR A 198 -4.57 12.87 -7.07
CA THR A 198 -4.82 14.32 -7.11
C THR A 198 -5.94 14.61 -8.09
N LYS A 199 -6.96 15.38 -7.67
CA LYS A 199 -8.07 15.81 -8.54
C LYS A 199 -8.32 17.30 -8.37
N ARG A 200 -8.32 18.06 -9.47
CA ARG A 200 -8.61 19.50 -9.48
C ARG A 200 -7.80 20.29 -8.44
N LEU A 201 -6.47 20.08 -8.40
CA LEU A 201 -5.56 20.71 -7.44
C LEU A 201 -5.81 20.31 -5.98
N MET A 202 -6.62 19.29 -5.69
CA MET A 202 -6.75 18.71 -4.36
C MET A 202 -5.98 17.39 -4.33
N ARG A 203 -4.88 17.38 -3.59
CA ARG A 203 -4.17 16.16 -3.24
C ARG A 203 -5.01 15.39 -2.24
N GLU A 204 -5.11 14.08 -2.43
CA GLU A 204 -5.84 13.21 -1.53
C GLU A 204 -4.95 12.69 -0.39
N ASN A 205 -5.56 12.02 0.58
CA ASN A 205 -4.84 11.50 1.74
C ASN A 205 -3.76 10.50 1.32
N THR A 206 -2.67 10.48 2.10
CA THR A 206 -1.66 9.44 2.03
C THR A 206 -1.77 8.60 3.29
N TRP A 207 -1.98 7.30 3.12
CA TRP A 207 -1.96 6.32 4.19
C TRP A 207 -0.60 5.64 4.21
N THR A 208 -0.03 5.53 5.38
CA THR A 208 1.25 4.86 5.61
C THR A 208 1.08 3.87 6.75
N THR A 209 1.57 2.66 6.53
CA THR A 209 1.63 1.62 7.55
C THR A 209 3.02 1.03 7.55
N THR A 210 3.67 1.03 8.72
CA THR A 210 5.03 0.54 8.87
C THR A 210 5.12 -0.50 9.96
N VAL A 211 5.83 -1.59 9.69
CA VAL A 211 6.30 -2.55 10.70
C VAL A 211 7.82 -2.49 10.67
N ASN A 212 8.44 -2.24 11.82
CA ASN A 212 9.87 -2.32 11.98
C ASN A 212 10.15 -3.03 13.30
N THR A 213 10.44 -4.32 13.23
CA THR A 213 10.55 -5.18 14.41
C THR A 213 11.61 -6.26 14.22
N ALA A 214 12.20 -6.66 15.33
CA ALA A 214 13.10 -7.79 15.43
C ALA A 214 12.34 -8.95 16.09
N VAL A 215 12.40 -10.14 15.49
CA VAL A 215 11.77 -11.36 16.00
C VAL A 215 12.87 -12.40 16.22
N MET A 216 12.78 -13.16 17.31
CA MET A 216 13.73 -14.24 17.56
C MET A 216 13.50 -15.35 16.53
N SER A 217 14.53 -15.75 15.80
CA SER A 217 14.47 -16.85 14.83
C SER A 217 14.20 -18.22 15.45
N THR A 218 14.30 -18.34 16.78
CA THR A 218 13.86 -19.51 17.54
C THR A 218 12.33 -19.62 17.62
N GLU A 219 11.60 -18.53 17.34
CA GLU A 219 10.16 -18.57 17.25
C GLU A 219 9.72 -19.25 15.96
N SER A 220 8.74 -20.14 16.09
CA SER A 220 8.05 -20.77 14.96
C SER A 220 6.56 -20.55 15.15
N GLY A 221 5.89 -20.20 14.05
CA GLY A 221 4.47 -19.88 14.01
C GLY A 221 4.19 -18.39 13.82
N PHE A 222 2.99 -18.00 14.25
CA PHE A 222 2.48 -16.64 14.14
C PHE A 222 3.00 -15.78 15.30
N VAL A 223 3.76 -14.73 14.96
CA VAL A 223 4.37 -13.81 15.91
C VAL A 223 3.66 -12.46 15.84
N PRO A 224 2.96 -12.03 16.91
CA PRO A 224 2.34 -10.72 16.97
C PRO A 224 3.39 -9.61 16.99
N VAL A 225 3.23 -8.60 16.13
CA VAL A 225 4.19 -7.50 16.00
C VAL A 225 3.48 -6.14 15.94
N PRO A 226 4.08 -5.07 16.48
CA PRO A 226 3.50 -3.74 16.39
C PRO A 226 3.58 -3.21 14.94
N ALA A 227 2.51 -2.55 14.51
CA ALA A 227 2.40 -1.83 13.26
C ALA A 227 1.95 -0.40 13.53
N ASP A 228 2.73 0.55 13.03
CA ASP A 228 2.38 1.96 13.10
C ASP A 228 1.57 2.36 11.89
N TYR A 229 0.50 3.11 12.13
CA TYR A 229 -0.41 3.63 11.13
C TYR A 229 -0.42 5.15 11.18
N ARG A 230 -0.41 5.79 10.00
CA ARG A 230 -0.49 7.24 9.86
C ARG A 230 -1.26 7.63 8.59
N VAL A 231 -2.06 8.67 8.71
CA VAL A 231 -2.75 9.33 7.61
C VAL A 231 -2.26 10.78 7.53
N ILE A 232 -1.66 11.12 6.40
CA ILE A 232 -1.33 12.50 6.06
C ILE A 232 -2.50 13.03 5.24
N ALA A 233 -3.20 14.02 5.80
CA ALA A 233 -4.30 14.67 5.10
C ALA A 233 -3.80 15.31 3.81
N GLY A 234 -4.55 15.07 2.74
CA GLY A 234 -4.35 15.76 1.48
C GLY A 234 -4.65 17.26 1.60
N GLY A 235 -4.04 18.07 0.73
CA GLY A 235 -4.17 19.52 0.74
C GLY A 235 -4.39 20.09 -0.66
N ILE A 236 -4.48 21.42 -0.76
CA ILE A 236 -4.48 22.08 -2.07
C ILE A 236 -3.06 22.03 -2.61
N ASP A 237 -2.89 21.42 -3.78
CA ASP A 237 -1.65 21.35 -4.52
C ASP A 237 -1.53 22.58 -5.42
N PHE A 238 -0.52 23.40 -5.17
CA PHE A 238 -0.19 24.59 -5.97
C PHE A 238 1.07 24.38 -6.83
N SER A 239 1.57 23.13 -6.92
CA SER A 239 2.75 22.80 -7.72
C SER A 239 2.50 22.84 -9.23
#